data_AF-A0A8A3BFB8-F1
#
_entry.id   AF-A0A8A3BFB8-F1
#
_cell.length_a   1.000
_cell.length_b   1.000
_cell.length_c   1.000
_cell.angle_alpha   90.00
_cell.angle_beta   90.00
_cell.angle_gamma   90.00
#
_symmetry.space_group_name_H-M   'P 1'
#
loop_
_entity.id
_entity.type
_entity.pdbx_description
1 polymer ?
#
loop_
_entity_poly.entity_id
_entity_poly.type
_entity_poly.pdbx_seq_one_letter_code
_entity_poly.pdbx_strand_id
1 'polypeptide(L)'
;SKLLDLAFLLDGSSKLSEAEFEVLKAFVVGMMERLHISQKRIRVALIEYHDGSHSYIELKDRKRPSDLRRIASQVKYVGSDVASTSEVLKYTLYQVFGKTDRPEASRIALLLTASQESPRMVRLLVRYVQGLKKKKVIVIPVSIGPHASVRQVQLIEKQAPENKAFVLSSVDELEQRRDEIIRYLCDLAPEPPPPTQAPNMAQVTVGPQGATMPGPTRHSMVLDVAFVLEGSDKFGEANFNWSRQFLEEVIQQMDVGQDRIHVTVLQYSNVVRVEYSFSEAQSKDAILQHVREIQYLG
;
A
#
# COMPACT_ATOMS: atom_id res chain seq x y z
N SER A 1 20.83 8.64 -9.11
CA SER A 1 19.89 8.12 -8.07
C SER A 1 18.54 8.77 -8.29
N LYS A 2 17.41 8.08 -8.08
CA LYS A 2 16.08 8.62 -8.38
C LYS A 2 15.18 8.67 -7.13
N LEU A 3 14.10 9.46 -7.20
CA LEU A 3 13.03 9.50 -6.18
C LEU A 3 11.84 8.68 -6.70
N LEU A 4 11.71 7.45 -6.21
CA LEU A 4 10.74 6.48 -6.73
C LEU A 4 10.13 5.63 -5.61
N ASP A 5 8.81 5.47 -5.61
CA ASP A 5 8.11 4.41 -4.88
C ASP A 5 7.74 3.30 -5.85
N LEU A 6 8.33 2.12 -5.66
CA LEU A 6 8.15 0.97 -6.54
C LEU A 6 7.44 -0.16 -5.81
N ALA A 7 6.25 -0.53 -6.26
CA ALA A 7 5.55 -1.72 -5.77
C ALA A 7 5.76 -2.89 -6.74
N PHE A 8 6.36 -3.97 -6.27
CA PHE A 8 6.43 -5.25 -6.99
C PHE A 8 5.17 -6.06 -6.68
N LEU A 9 4.41 -6.43 -7.71
CA LEU A 9 3.20 -7.25 -7.58
C LEU A 9 3.46 -8.60 -8.26
N LEU A 10 3.56 -9.68 -7.49
CA LEU A 10 3.97 -11.01 -7.94
C LEU A 10 2.76 -11.92 -8.06
N ASP A 11 2.55 -12.48 -9.23
CA ASP A 11 1.53 -13.50 -9.48
C ASP A 11 1.86 -14.79 -8.71
N GLY A 12 1.01 -15.13 -7.72
CA GLY A 12 1.13 -16.35 -6.91
C GLY A 12 0.27 -17.50 -7.40
N SER A 13 -0.17 -17.48 -8.67
CA SER A 13 -0.97 -18.57 -9.23
C SER A 13 -0.15 -19.81 -9.57
N SER A 14 -0.85 -20.94 -9.76
CA SER A 14 -0.34 -22.20 -10.27
C SER A 14 0.07 -22.15 -11.75
N LYS A 15 -0.03 -20.98 -12.42
CA LYS A 15 0.52 -20.78 -13.78
C LYS A 15 2.03 -20.58 -13.79
N LEU A 16 2.61 -20.31 -12.64
CA LEU A 16 4.03 -20.51 -12.37
C LEU A 16 4.18 -21.76 -11.50
N SER A 17 5.09 -22.64 -11.86
CA SER A 17 5.58 -23.68 -10.94
C SER A 17 6.34 -23.05 -9.78
N GLU A 18 6.54 -23.79 -8.70
CA GLU A 18 7.35 -23.33 -7.56
C GLU A 18 8.77 -22.92 -8.00
N ALA A 19 9.39 -23.68 -8.92
CA ALA A 19 10.70 -23.36 -9.47
C ALA A 19 10.69 -22.07 -10.31
N GLU A 20 9.67 -21.85 -11.13
CA GLU A 20 9.53 -20.60 -11.89
C GLU A 20 9.26 -19.40 -10.96
N PHE A 21 8.53 -19.62 -9.87
CA PHE A 21 8.33 -18.60 -8.84
C PHE A 21 9.64 -18.26 -8.11
N GLU A 22 10.54 -19.22 -7.88
CA GLU A 22 11.91 -18.93 -7.41
C GLU A 22 12.69 -18.03 -8.38
N VAL A 23 12.58 -18.26 -9.69
CA VAL A 23 13.18 -17.38 -10.71
C VAL A 23 12.58 -15.98 -10.65
N LEU A 24 11.25 -15.87 -10.46
CA LEU A 24 10.57 -14.58 -10.30
C LEU A 24 11.05 -13.83 -9.06
N LYS A 25 11.22 -14.50 -7.92
CA LYS A 25 11.79 -13.91 -6.70
C LYS A 25 13.24 -13.47 -6.91
N ALA A 26 14.05 -14.30 -7.56
CA ALA A 26 15.43 -13.98 -7.89
C ALA A 26 15.52 -12.74 -8.80
N PHE A 27 14.62 -12.60 -9.78
CA PHE A 27 14.50 -11.41 -10.61
C PHE A 27 14.21 -10.14 -9.77
N VAL A 28 13.23 -10.19 -8.86
CA VAL A 28 12.90 -9.06 -7.97
C VAL A 28 14.08 -8.71 -7.07
N VAL A 29 14.74 -9.69 -6.46
CA VAL A 29 15.95 -9.49 -5.65
C VAL A 29 17.06 -8.84 -6.49
N GLY A 30 17.30 -9.33 -7.71
CA GLY A 30 18.29 -8.78 -8.63
C GLY A 30 17.98 -7.37 -9.11
N MET A 31 16.70 -6.99 -9.19
CA MET A 31 16.31 -5.59 -9.37
C MET A 31 16.63 -4.76 -8.13
N MET A 32 16.26 -5.23 -6.94
CA MET A 32 16.50 -4.54 -5.67
C MET A 32 18.00 -4.30 -5.39
N GLU A 33 18.89 -5.16 -5.88
CA GLU A 33 20.35 -4.97 -5.80
C GLU A 33 20.86 -3.78 -6.62
N ARG A 34 20.21 -3.49 -7.75
CA ARG A 34 20.58 -2.41 -8.67
C ARG A 34 19.91 -1.07 -8.32
N LEU A 35 18.98 -1.08 -7.37
CA LEU A 35 18.26 0.12 -6.93
C LEU A 35 18.90 0.71 -5.66
N HIS A 36 18.98 2.05 -5.60
CA HIS A 36 19.40 2.77 -4.40
C HIS A 36 18.27 2.84 -3.36
N ILE A 37 17.96 1.69 -2.74
CA ILE A 37 16.85 1.54 -1.80
C ILE A 37 17.13 2.32 -0.51
N SER A 38 16.30 3.32 -0.22
CA SER A 38 16.25 4.04 1.05
C SER A 38 14.98 4.88 1.14
N GLN A 39 14.56 5.22 2.36
CA GLN A 39 13.40 6.10 2.59
C GLN A 39 13.54 7.49 1.93
N LYS A 40 14.77 7.96 1.67
CA LYS A 40 15.07 9.25 1.02
C LYS A 40 15.28 9.16 -0.51
N ARG A 41 15.30 7.95 -1.08
CA ARG A 41 15.56 7.70 -2.51
C ARG A 41 14.50 6.76 -3.07
N ILE A 42 14.83 5.49 -3.27
CA ILE A 42 13.88 4.50 -3.79
C ILE A 42 13.25 3.74 -2.62
N ARG A 43 11.93 3.85 -2.44
CA ARG A 43 11.16 2.99 -1.53
C ARG A 43 10.60 1.83 -2.33
N VAL A 44 10.54 0.65 -1.71
CA VAL A 44 10.01 -0.55 -2.37
C VAL A 44 8.91 -1.16 -1.52
N ALA A 45 7.90 -1.71 -2.19
CA ALA A 45 6.89 -2.58 -1.59
C ALA A 45 6.86 -3.89 -2.37
N LEU A 46 6.48 -4.97 -1.71
CA LEU A 46 6.44 -6.31 -2.29
C LEU A 46 5.14 -6.99 -1.87
N ILE A 47 4.33 -7.31 -2.87
CA ILE A 47 3.02 -7.91 -2.70
C ILE A 47 2.97 -9.15 -3.59
N GLU A 48 2.63 -10.29 -3.01
CA GLU A 48 2.22 -11.47 -3.76
C GLU A 48 0.69 -11.47 -3.83
N TYR A 49 0.12 -11.85 -4.98
CA TYR A 49 -1.32 -11.85 -5.18
C TYR A 49 -1.84 -13.14 -5.81
N HIS A 50 -2.98 -13.57 -5.29
CA HIS A 50 -3.76 -14.71 -5.73
C HIS A 50 -5.26 -14.31 -5.73
N ASP A 51 -6.12 -14.96 -4.96
CA ASP A 51 -7.50 -14.49 -4.71
C ASP A 51 -7.55 -13.30 -3.73
N GLY A 52 -6.45 -13.08 -2.99
CA GLY A 52 -6.17 -11.90 -2.18
C GLY A 52 -4.81 -11.28 -2.48
N SER A 53 -4.32 -10.45 -1.56
CA SER A 53 -3.00 -9.81 -1.65
C SER A 53 -2.26 -9.94 -0.32
N HIS A 54 -1.07 -10.51 -0.34
CA HIS A 54 -0.20 -10.66 0.81
C HIS A 54 0.98 -9.68 0.69
N SER A 55 1.01 -8.67 1.56
CA SER A 55 2.10 -7.70 1.64
C SER A 55 3.26 -8.25 2.49
N TYR A 56 4.45 -8.30 1.91
CA TYR A 56 5.69 -8.72 2.58
C TYR A 56 6.58 -7.54 2.96
N ILE A 57 6.52 -6.47 2.16
CA ILE A 57 7.29 -5.24 2.36
C ILE A 57 6.37 -4.07 2.08
N GLU A 58 6.31 -3.13 3.02
CA GLU A 58 5.61 -1.86 2.84
C GLU A 58 6.58 -0.73 2.48
N LEU A 59 6.13 0.28 1.73
CA LEU A 59 6.96 1.42 1.33
C LEU A 59 7.62 2.13 2.51
N LYS A 60 6.98 2.11 3.69
CA LYS A 60 7.42 2.80 4.90
C LYS A 60 8.35 1.95 5.78
N ASP A 61 8.62 0.70 5.41
CA ASP A 61 9.52 -0.16 6.17
C ASP A 61 10.92 0.45 6.27
N ARG A 62 11.38 0.64 7.51
CA ARG A 62 12.72 1.15 7.83
C ARG A 62 13.69 0.00 8.10
N LYS A 63 13.89 -0.84 7.09
CA LYS A 63 14.79 -2.00 7.12
C LYS A 63 16.03 -1.77 6.26
N ARG A 64 17.12 -2.49 6.52
CA ARG A 64 18.31 -2.42 5.66
C ARG A 64 17.98 -3.01 4.29
N PRO A 65 18.59 -2.53 3.19
CA PRO A 65 18.37 -3.13 1.87
C PRO A 65 18.65 -4.64 1.82
N SER A 66 19.61 -5.13 2.60
CA SER A 66 19.89 -6.57 2.76
C SER A 66 18.73 -7.35 3.38
N ASP A 67 18.07 -6.79 4.40
CA ASP A 67 16.91 -7.42 5.03
C ASP A 67 15.70 -7.44 4.10
N LEU A 68 15.48 -6.36 3.35
CA LEU A 68 14.42 -6.30 2.35
C LEU A 68 14.62 -7.35 1.26
N ARG A 69 15.85 -7.52 0.76
CA ARG A 69 16.17 -8.58 -0.21
C ARG A 69 15.98 -9.99 0.37
N ARG A 70 16.36 -10.19 1.64
CA ARG A 70 16.12 -11.47 2.33
C ARG A 70 14.63 -11.77 2.43
N ILE A 71 13.80 -10.79 2.81
CA ILE A 71 12.33 -10.93 2.82
C ILE A 71 11.82 -11.30 1.42
N ALA A 72 12.30 -10.60 0.37
CA ALA A 72 11.89 -10.88 -1.00
C ALA A 72 12.25 -12.30 -1.47
N SER A 73 13.42 -12.82 -1.08
CA SER A 73 13.81 -14.22 -1.38
C SER A 73 12.95 -15.26 -0.64
N GLN A 74 12.33 -14.88 0.48
CA GLN A 74 11.55 -15.75 1.36
C GLN A 74 10.03 -15.65 1.15
N VAL A 75 9.58 -14.94 0.11
CA VAL A 75 8.17 -14.94 -0.29
C VAL A 75 7.73 -16.38 -0.55
N LYS A 76 6.61 -16.78 0.05
CA LYS A 76 6.08 -18.15 -0.06
C LYS A 76 5.40 -18.33 -1.40
N TYR A 77 5.67 -19.44 -2.06
CA TYR A 77 4.88 -19.88 -3.21
C TYR A 77 3.51 -20.33 -2.72
N VAL A 78 2.44 -19.76 -3.31
CA VAL A 78 1.05 -20.10 -2.97
C VAL A 78 0.49 -21.14 -3.94
N GLY A 79 0.73 -20.98 -5.24
CA GLY A 79 0.26 -21.92 -6.26
C GLY A 79 -1.27 -21.95 -6.40
N SER A 80 -1.93 -20.80 -6.22
CA SER A 80 -3.39 -20.70 -6.28
C SER A 80 -3.94 -20.87 -7.70
N ASP A 81 -5.14 -21.42 -7.85
CA ASP A 81 -5.79 -21.49 -9.18
C ASP A 81 -6.13 -20.11 -9.77
N VAL A 82 -6.18 -19.08 -8.93
CA VAL A 82 -6.54 -17.71 -9.33
C VAL A 82 -5.49 -16.73 -8.83
N ALA A 83 -5.04 -15.85 -9.72
CA ALA A 83 -4.40 -14.59 -9.36
C ALA A 83 -5.12 -13.39 -9.98
N SER A 84 -5.80 -12.62 -9.14
CA SER A 84 -6.60 -11.48 -9.59
C SER A 84 -5.79 -10.20 -9.69
N THR A 85 -5.51 -9.84 -10.94
CA THR A 85 -4.94 -8.55 -11.32
C THR A 85 -5.81 -7.39 -10.85
N SER A 86 -7.13 -7.53 -10.91
CA SER A 86 -8.06 -6.49 -10.45
C SER A 86 -7.98 -6.26 -8.94
N GLU A 87 -7.95 -7.32 -8.12
CA GLU A 87 -7.84 -7.18 -6.66
C GLU A 87 -6.49 -6.62 -6.23
N VAL A 88 -5.37 -7.03 -6.85
CA VAL A 88 -4.05 -6.46 -6.49
C VAL A 88 -3.92 -4.99 -6.89
N LEU A 89 -4.52 -4.56 -8.01
CA LEU A 89 -4.53 -3.14 -8.40
C LEU A 89 -5.45 -2.30 -7.50
N LYS A 90 -6.56 -2.86 -7.04
CA LYS A 90 -7.40 -2.26 -5.98
C LYS A 90 -6.62 -2.12 -4.67
N TYR A 91 -5.96 -3.18 -4.21
CA TYR A 91 -5.10 -3.14 -3.02
C TYR A 91 -4.00 -2.08 -3.18
N THR A 92 -3.35 -2.03 -4.34
CA THR A 92 -2.32 -1.03 -4.66
C THR A 92 -2.86 0.40 -4.62
N LEU A 93 -4.08 0.63 -5.13
CA LEU A 93 -4.72 1.94 -5.15
C LEU A 93 -5.07 2.48 -3.74
N TYR A 94 -5.58 1.60 -2.87
CA TYR A 94 -6.14 2.00 -1.59
C TYR A 94 -5.19 1.78 -0.42
N GLN A 95 -4.37 0.73 -0.43
CA GLN A 95 -3.49 0.36 0.67
C GLN A 95 -2.06 0.83 0.41
N VAL A 96 -1.47 0.50 -0.74
CA VAL A 96 -0.05 0.86 -1.04
C VAL A 96 0.09 2.35 -1.33
N PHE A 97 -0.70 2.88 -2.26
CA PHE A 97 -0.71 4.30 -2.66
C PHE A 97 -1.97 5.03 -2.16
N GLY A 98 -2.53 4.56 -1.04
CA GLY A 98 -3.70 5.13 -0.39
C GLY A 98 -3.54 6.62 -0.10
N LYS A 99 -2.46 6.95 0.62
CA LYS A 99 -2.07 8.32 0.98
C LYS A 99 -0.80 8.71 0.22
N THR A 100 -0.74 9.95 -0.25
CA THR A 100 0.45 10.49 -0.93
C THR A 100 1.29 11.25 0.08
N ASP A 101 2.31 10.61 0.64
CA ASP A 101 3.22 11.19 1.64
C ASP A 101 4.55 11.67 1.05
N ARG A 102 4.78 11.44 -0.25
CA ARG A 102 6.01 11.79 -0.97
C ARG A 102 5.71 12.32 -2.38
N PRO A 103 5.10 13.51 -2.49
CA PRO A 103 4.63 14.07 -3.77
C PRO A 103 5.75 14.33 -4.79
N GLU A 104 6.99 14.47 -4.33
CA GLU A 104 8.19 14.66 -5.14
C GLU A 104 8.68 13.39 -5.84
N ALA A 105 8.17 12.22 -5.45
CA ALA A 105 8.58 10.94 -6.03
C ALA A 105 7.56 10.39 -7.03
N SER A 106 8.07 9.77 -8.09
CA SER A 106 7.23 8.96 -8.97
C SER A 106 6.73 7.73 -8.23
N ARG A 107 5.54 7.24 -8.59
CA ARG A 107 4.93 6.04 -8.03
C ARG A 107 4.67 5.05 -9.15
N ILE A 108 5.24 3.85 -9.04
CA ILE A 108 5.14 2.82 -10.07
C ILE A 108 4.71 1.50 -9.42
N ALA A 109 3.73 0.84 -10.04
CA ALA A 109 3.37 -0.55 -9.78
C ALA A 109 3.94 -1.41 -10.92
N LEU A 110 4.91 -2.26 -10.61
CA LEU A 110 5.44 -3.26 -11.53
C LEU A 110 4.64 -4.55 -11.35
N LEU A 111 3.73 -4.80 -12.27
CA LEU A 111 2.81 -5.93 -12.25
C LEU A 111 3.43 -7.11 -12.99
N LEU A 112 3.93 -8.10 -12.26
CA LEU A 112 4.48 -9.34 -12.81
C LEU A 112 3.36 -10.38 -12.86
N THR A 113 2.84 -10.64 -14.05
CA THR A 113 1.65 -11.48 -14.26
C THR A 113 1.95 -12.66 -15.17
N ALA A 114 1.56 -13.86 -14.77
CA ALA A 114 1.72 -15.10 -15.52
C ALA A 114 0.39 -15.79 -15.87
N SER A 115 -0.70 -15.28 -15.31
CA SER A 115 -2.03 -15.85 -15.43
C SER A 115 -3.05 -14.89 -16.04
N GLN A 116 -4.30 -15.36 -16.10
CA GLN A 116 -5.43 -14.58 -16.57
C GLN A 116 -6.57 -14.67 -15.55
N GLU A 117 -7.05 -13.53 -15.09
CA GLU A 117 -8.28 -13.48 -14.30
C GLU A 117 -9.56 -13.65 -15.16
N SER A 118 -10.67 -13.99 -14.50
CA SER A 118 -11.95 -14.25 -15.18
C SER A 118 -12.47 -13.00 -15.95
N PRO A 119 -13.19 -13.18 -17.08
CA PRO A 119 -13.73 -12.05 -17.87
C PRO A 119 -14.63 -11.09 -17.09
N ARG A 120 -15.29 -11.56 -16.02
CA ARG A 120 -16.11 -10.72 -15.15
C ARG A 120 -15.26 -9.73 -14.36
N MET A 121 -14.11 -10.19 -13.84
CA MET A 121 -13.16 -9.36 -13.08
C MET A 121 -12.44 -8.35 -13.96
N VAL A 122 -12.11 -8.72 -15.21
CA VAL A 122 -11.48 -7.79 -16.18
C VAL A 122 -12.27 -6.49 -16.38
N ARG A 123 -13.60 -6.52 -16.19
CA ARG A 123 -14.43 -5.30 -16.27
C ARG A 123 -14.09 -4.29 -15.16
N LEU A 124 -13.61 -4.76 -14.01
CA LEU A 124 -13.20 -3.94 -12.87
C LEU A 124 -11.77 -3.42 -13.03
N LEU A 125 -10.90 -4.14 -13.75
CA LEU A 125 -9.50 -3.78 -14.01
C LEU A 125 -9.34 -2.32 -14.43
N VAL A 126 -10.10 -1.90 -15.46
CA VAL A 126 -10.02 -0.54 -16.04
C VAL A 126 -10.33 0.53 -14.99
N ARG A 127 -11.29 0.28 -14.10
CA ARG A 127 -11.65 1.22 -13.02
C ARG A 127 -10.47 1.44 -12.06
N TYR A 128 -9.76 0.37 -11.69
CA TYR A 128 -8.62 0.48 -10.78
C TYR A 128 -7.40 1.10 -11.45
N VAL A 129 -7.11 0.77 -12.70
CA VAL A 129 -6.02 1.41 -13.45
C VAL A 129 -6.29 2.91 -13.64
N GLN A 130 -7.54 3.31 -13.93
CA GLN A 130 -7.93 4.72 -13.99
C GLN A 130 -7.82 5.42 -12.63
N GLY A 131 -8.15 4.74 -11.54
CA GLY A 131 -7.94 5.24 -10.18
C GLY A 131 -6.46 5.48 -9.87
N LEU A 132 -5.60 4.53 -10.23
CA LEU A 132 -4.15 4.63 -10.10
C LEU A 132 -3.60 5.79 -10.93
N LYS A 133 -4.06 5.93 -12.18
CA LYS A 133 -3.73 7.08 -13.04
C LYS A 133 -4.13 8.42 -12.42
N LYS A 134 -5.34 8.54 -11.86
CA LYS A 134 -5.79 9.77 -11.17
C LYS A 134 -4.90 10.11 -9.99
N LYS A 135 -4.37 9.08 -9.31
CA LYS A 135 -3.36 9.26 -8.26
C LYS A 135 -1.96 9.48 -8.82
N LYS A 136 -1.70 9.55 -10.12
CA LYS A 136 -0.36 9.61 -10.73
C LYS A 136 0.51 8.39 -10.39
N VAL A 137 -0.09 7.21 -10.33
CA VAL A 137 0.61 5.93 -10.24
C VAL A 137 0.67 5.33 -11.64
N ILE A 138 1.88 5.02 -12.09
CA ILE A 138 2.16 4.36 -13.38
C ILE A 138 2.08 2.84 -13.16
N VAL A 139 1.45 2.12 -14.08
CA VAL A 139 1.34 0.65 -14.00
C VAL A 139 2.12 0.04 -15.16
N ILE A 140 3.19 -0.68 -14.84
CA ILE A 140 4.07 -1.34 -15.81
C ILE A 140 3.77 -2.84 -15.77
N PRO A 141 2.98 -3.38 -16.72
CA PRO A 141 2.73 -4.81 -16.80
C PRO A 141 3.91 -5.54 -17.44
N VAL A 142 4.32 -6.62 -16.78
CA VAL A 142 5.32 -7.58 -17.24
C VAL A 142 4.63 -8.93 -17.32
N SER A 143 4.22 -9.34 -18.52
CA SER A 143 3.53 -10.61 -18.75
C SER A 143 4.53 -11.72 -19.04
N ILE A 144 4.37 -12.85 -18.37
CA ILE A 144 5.32 -13.96 -18.36
C ILE A 144 4.59 -15.23 -18.77
N GLY A 145 5.05 -15.88 -19.84
CA GLY A 145 4.51 -17.18 -20.24
C GLY A 145 3.25 -17.10 -21.10
N PRO A 146 2.81 -18.25 -21.64
CA PRO A 146 1.71 -18.33 -22.59
C PRO A 146 0.32 -18.16 -21.94
N HIS A 147 0.23 -18.26 -20.61
CA HIS A 147 -1.02 -18.15 -19.87
C HIS A 147 -1.36 -16.72 -19.44
N ALA A 148 -0.40 -15.79 -19.56
CA ALA A 148 -0.62 -14.40 -19.26
C ALA A 148 -1.52 -13.73 -20.30
N SER A 149 -2.49 -12.93 -19.86
CA SER A 149 -3.45 -12.31 -20.77
C SER A 149 -2.87 -11.07 -21.46
N VAL A 150 -2.38 -11.23 -22.69
CA VAL A 150 -1.93 -10.11 -23.55
C VAL A 150 -3.03 -9.04 -23.70
N ARG A 151 -4.31 -9.45 -23.75
CA ARG A 151 -5.43 -8.52 -23.82
C ARG A 151 -5.53 -7.63 -22.58
N GLN A 152 -5.33 -8.18 -21.38
CA GLN A 152 -5.35 -7.39 -20.13
C GLN A 152 -4.18 -6.42 -20.07
N VAL A 153 -2.99 -6.87 -20.48
CA VAL A 153 -1.77 -6.04 -20.57
C VAL A 153 -2.00 -4.84 -21.49
N GLN A 154 -2.53 -5.07 -22.68
CA GLN A 154 -2.86 -4.01 -23.64
C GLN A 154 -3.96 -3.06 -23.12
N LEU A 155 -4.89 -3.55 -22.30
CA LEU A 155 -5.89 -2.69 -21.66
C LEU A 155 -5.24 -1.72 -20.66
N ILE A 156 -4.23 -2.17 -19.91
CA ILE A 156 -3.46 -1.34 -18.97
C ILE A 156 -2.63 -0.30 -19.74
N GLU A 157 -1.92 -0.73 -20.79
CA GLU A 157 -1.09 0.13 -21.64
C GLU A 157 -1.90 1.27 -22.27
N LYS A 158 -3.12 0.97 -22.74
CA LYS A 158 -4.02 2.00 -23.31
C LYS A 158 -4.50 3.05 -22.31
N GLN A 159 -4.34 2.86 -20.99
CA GLN A 159 -4.82 3.84 -20.02
C GLN A 159 -3.89 5.05 -19.89
N ALA A 160 -2.58 4.90 -20.12
CA ALA A 160 -1.61 5.99 -20.01
C ALA A 160 -0.35 5.71 -20.85
N PRO A 161 0.24 6.73 -21.52
CA PRO A 161 1.42 6.54 -22.36
C PRO A 161 2.65 6.01 -21.60
N GLU A 162 2.72 6.22 -20.29
CA GLU A 162 3.78 5.72 -19.42
C GLU A 162 3.63 4.22 -19.07
N ASN A 163 2.47 3.60 -19.33
CA ASN A 163 2.18 2.22 -18.98
C ASN A 163 2.76 1.21 -20.00
N LYS A 164 4.05 1.32 -20.34
CA LYS A 164 4.71 0.41 -21.29
C LYS A 164 4.62 -1.04 -20.81
N ALA A 165 4.18 -1.93 -21.69
CA ALA A 165 4.14 -3.36 -21.43
C ALA A 165 5.45 -4.07 -21.80
N PHE A 166 5.82 -5.08 -21.01
CA PHE A 166 6.89 -6.02 -21.32
C PHE A 166 6.28 -7.42 -21.45
N VAL A 167 6.39 -8.01 -22.63
CA VAL A 167 5.87 -9.36 -22.91
C VAL A 167 7.06 -10.31 -23.03
N LEU A 168 7.03 -11.38 -22.23
CA LEU A 168 8.07 -12.41 -22.12
C LEU A 168 7.45 -13.77 -22.37
N SER A 169 8.16 -14.66 -23.05
CA SER A 169 7.68 -16.00 -23.38
C SER A 169 7.83 -16.98 -22.21
N SER A 170 8.78 -16.74 -21.29
CA SER A 170 9.00 -17.53 -20.07
C SER A 170 9.70 -16.69 -18.99
N VAL A 171 9.86 -17.27 -17.79
CA VAL A 171 10.64 -16.65 -16.70
C VAL A 171 12.14 -16.50 -17.03
N ASP A 172 12.67 -17.27 -17.98
CA ASP A 172 14.10 -17.26 -18.33
C ASP A 172 14.54 -15.94 -18.99
N GLU A 173 13.60 -15.25 -19.63
CA GLU A 173 13.84 -13.94 -20.24
C GLU A 173 13.91 -12.80 -19.21
N LEU A 174 13.44 -13.02 -17.97
CA LEU A 174 13.37 -11.97 -16.93
C LEU A 174 14.74 -11.36 -16.66
N GLU A 175 15.78 -12.19 -16.54
CA GLU A 175 17.13 -11.70 -16.29
C GLU A 175 17.66 -10.85 -17.45
N GLN A 176 17.41 -11.28 -18.69
CA GLN A 176 17.85 -10.58 -19.90
C GLN A 176 17.18 -9.21 -20.04
N ARG A 177 15.91 -9.10 -19.63
CA ARG A 177 15.11 -7.87 -19.71
C ARG A 177 15.24 -6.97 -18.48
N ARG A 178 15.84 -7.45 -17.38
CA ARG A 178 15.97 -6.75 -16.10
C ARG A 178 16.53 -5.34 -16.26
N ASP A 179 17.66 -5.18 -16.92
CA ASP A 179 18.33 -3.89 -17.02
C ASP A 179 17.57 -2.92 -17.95
N GLU A 180 16.81 -3.44 -18.92
CA GLU A 180 15.87 -2.64 -19.72
C GLU A 180 14.72 -2.10 -18.85
N ILE A 181 14.11 -2.98 -18.06
CA ILE A 181 13.00 -2.61 -17.17
C ILE A 181 13.48 -1.58 -16.15
N ILE A 182 14.61 -1.81 -15.48
CA ILE A 182 15.17 -0.88 -14.48
C ILE A 182 15.41 0.50 -15.10
N ARG A 183 16.00 0.56 -16.30
CA ARG A 183 16.27 1.82 -16.99
C ARG A 183 14.96 2.57 -17.25
N TYR A 184 13.96 1.88 -17.79
CA TYR A 184 12.66 2.48 -18.06
C TYR A 184 11.99 3.02 -16.78
N LEU A 185 12.01 2.25 -15.68
CA LEU A 185 11.47 2.68 -14.38
C LEU A 185 12.21 3.92 -13.84
N CYS A 186 13.53 4.00 -14.03
CA CYS A 186 14.34 5.12 -13.56
C CYS A 186 14.16 6.37 -14.41
N ASP A 187 13.95 6.24 -15.71
CA ASP A 187 13.71 7.36 -16.62
C ASP A 187 12.36 8.07 -16.31
N LEU A 188 11.40 7.32 -15.76
CA LEU A 188 10.12 7.85 -15.28
C LEU A 188 10.21 8.54 -13.91
N ALA A 189 11.35 8.48 -13.24
CA ALA A 189 11.52 8.99 -11.88
C ALA A 189 12.38 10.26 -11.86
N PRO A 190 12.00 11.30 -11.08
CA PRO A 190 12.78 12.52 -10.98
C PRO A 190 14.09 12.29 -10.24
N GLU A 191 15.07 13.14 -10.55
CA GLU A 191 16.32 13.19 -9.81
C GLU A 191 16.13 13.91 -8.48
N PRO A 192 16.83 13.49 -7.41
CA PRO A 192 16.80 14.24 -6.18
C PRO A 192 17.39 15.64 -6.39
N PRO A 193 16.84 16.67 -5.74
CA PRO A 193 17.40 18.00 -5.80
C PRO A 193 18.87 17.97 -5.36
N PRO A 194 19.73 18.81 -5.96
CA PRO A 194 21.12 18.92 -5.56
C PRO A 194 21.21 19.24 -4.06
N PRO A 195 22.26 18.78 -3.36
CA PRO A 195 22.48 19.15 -1.97
C PRO A 195 22.48 20.68 -1.88
N THR A 196 21.53 21.25 -1.14
CA THR A 196 21.54 22.68 -0.84
C THR A 196 22.88 22.97 -0.18
N GLN A 197 23.70 23.85 -0.79
CA GLN A 197 24.90 24.36 -0.12
C GLN A 197 24.45 24.89 1.24
N ALA A 198 25.04 24.38 2.31
CA ALA A 198 24.79 24.91 3.64
C ALA A 198 25.04 26.43 3.57
N PRO A 199 24.09 27.28 4.00
CA PRO A 199 24.37 28.70 4.09
C PRO A 199 25.64 28.89 4.92
N ASN A 200 26.56 29.73 4.46
CA ASN A 200 27.74 30.14 5.22
C ASN A 200 27.26 30.48 6.63
N MET A 201 27.78 29.78 7.64
CA MET A 201 27.49 30.07 9.04
C MET A 201 27.76 31.55 9.26
N ALA A 202 26.70 32.34 9.45
CA ALA A 202 26.83 33.70 9.94
C ALA A 202 27.55 33.62 11.29
N GLN A 203 28.68 34.33 11.43
CA GLN A 203 29.35 34.45 12.70
C GLN A 203 28.39 35.08 13.71
N VAL A 204 28.24 34.41 14.84
CA VAL A 204 27.36 34.83 15.93
C VAL A 204 27.99 36.06 16.60
N THR A 205 27.44 37.24 16.34
CA THR A 205 27.68 38.43 17.17
C THR A 205 26.78 38.36 18.40
N VAL A 206 27.38 38.41 19.59
CA VAL A 206 26.65 38.36 20.87
C VAL A 206 25.84 39.64 21.04
N GLY A 207 24.50 39.52 21.01
CA GLY A 207 23.56 40.58 21.41
C GLY A 207 23.08 40.39 22.85
N PRO A 208 22.64 41.46 23.55
CA PRO A 208 22.30 41.39 24.97
C PRO A 208 21.03 40.58 25.21
N GLN A 209 21.04 39.86 26.35
CA GLN A 209 19.93 39.07 26.88
C GLN A 209 18.65 39.92 27.04
N GLY A 210 17.52 39.40 26.57
CA GLY A 210 16.22 39.98 26.88
C GLY A 210 15.11 39.66 25.87
N ALA A 211 14.73 38.38 25.74
CA ALA A 211 13.40 38.01 25.26
C ALA A 211 13.08 36.56 25.69
N THR A 212 12.01 36.40 26.44
CA THR A 212 11.40 35.09 26.73
C THR A 212 10.96 34.44 25.42
N MET A 213 11.63 33.35 25.05
CA MET A 213 11.19 32.47 23.96
C MET A 213 9.89 31.76 24.38
N PRO A 214 8.84 31.71 23.53
CA PRO A 214 7.76 30.76 23.71
C PRO A 214 8.36 29.36 23.63
N GLY A 215 8.04 28.50 24.60
CA GLY A 215 8.48 27.11 24.60
C GLY A 215 8.03 26.37 23.33
N PRO A 216 8.67 25.24 22.99
CA PRO A 216 8.32 24.48 21.80
C PRO A 216 6.85 24.09 21.87
N THR A 217 6.07 24.51 20.87
CA THR A 217 4.71 24.02 20.68
C THR A 217 4.79 22.51 20.53
N ARG A 218 4.31 21.79 21.55
CA ARG A 218 4.03 20.36 21.43
C ARG A 218 3.04 20.22 20.28
N HIS A 219 3.49 19.68 19.15
CA HIS A 219 2.57 19.18 18.15
C HIS A 219 1.74 18.08 18.82
N SER A 220 0.48 18.39 19.15
CA SER A 220 -0.48 17.39 19.60
C SER A 220 -0.63 16.37 18.49
N MET A 221 -0.16 15.14 18.70
CA MET A 221 -0.45 14.05 17.77
C MET A 221 -1.89 13.61 18.05
N VAL A 222 -2.81 13.97 17.14
CA VAL A 222 -4.17 13.43 17.13
C VAL A 222 -4.10 11.99 16.60
N LEU A 223 -4.73 11.04 17.31
CA LEU A 223 -4.75 9.62 16.93
C LEU A 223 -6.17 9.23 16.52
N ASP A 224 -6.33 8.70 15.31
CA ASP A 224 -7.62 8.19 14.83
C ASP A 224 -7.69 6.68 15.04
N VAL A 225 -8.72 6.20 15.73
CA VAL A 225 -8.94 4.78 16.03
C VAL A 225 -10.29 4.34 15.45
N ALA A 226 -10.29 3.26 14.67
CA ALA A 226 -11.50 2.65 14.13
C ALA A 226 -11.77 1.31 14.83
N PHE A 227 -12.94 1.18 15.43
CA PHE A 227 -13.44 -0.08 15.97
C PHE A 227 -14.39 -0.72 14.96
N VAL A 228 -14.18 -2.01 14.69
CA VAL A 228 -14.97 -2.78 13.72
C VAL A 228 -15.58 -3.97 14.44
N LEU A 229 -16.90 -3.94 14.64
CA LEU A 229 -17.67 -4.96 15.35
C LEU A 229 -18.30 -5.96 14.39
N GLU A 230 -18.19 -7.25 14.69
CA GLU A 230 -18.90 -8.30 13.95
C GLU A 230 -20.33 -8.43 14.46
N GLY A 231 -21.30 -8.17 13.61
CA GLY A 231 -22.73 -8.26 13.91
C GLY A 231 -23.46 -9.35 13.12
N SER A 232 -22.76 -10.42 12.73
CA SER A 232 -23.29 -11.49 11.88
C SER A 232 -24.09 -12.54 12.66
N ASP A 233 -25.05 -13.18 12.00
CA ASP A 233 -25.82 -14.34 12.50
C ASP A 233 -24.95 -15.49 13.00
N LYS A 234 -23.76 -15.67 12.39
CA LYS A 234 -22.81 -16.69 12.83
C LYS A 234 -22.13 -16.32 14.14
N PHE A 235 -21.92 -15.03 14.38
CA PHE A 235 -21.34 -14.53 15.61
C PHE A 235 -22.37 -14.52 16.75
N GLY A 236 -23.61 -14.16 16.44
CA GLY A 236 -24.76 -14.20 17.34
C GLY A 236 -24.86 -13.01 18.30
N GLU A 237 -26.09 -12.67 18.68
CA GLU A 237 -26.42 -11.47 19.46
C GLU A 237 -25.75 -11.43 20.85
N ALA A 238 -25.64 -12.57 21.53
CA ALA A 238 -24.99 -12.62 22.84
C ALA A 238 -23.52 -12.17 22.75
N ASN A 239 -22.76 -12.71 21.80
CA ASN A 239 -21.35 -12.35 21.59
C ASN A 239 -21.19 -10.91 21.11
N PHE A 240 -22.14 -10.43 20.29
CA PHE A 240 -22.19 -9.03 19.90
C PHE A 240 -22.35 -8.10 21.12
N ASN A 241 -23.28 -8.42 22.02
CA ASN A 241 -23.49 -7.64 23.24
C ASN A 241 -22.26 -7.61 24.15
N TRP A 242 -21.53 -8.74 24.28
CA TRP A 242 -20.23 -8.78 24.96
C TRP A 242 -19.20 -7.87 24.28
N SER A 243 -19.11 -7.92 22.95
CA SER A 243 -18.15 -7.10 22.18
C SER A 243 -18.46 -5.60 22.30
N ARG A 244 -19.74 -5.23 22.30
CA ARG A 244 -20.21 -3.85 22.48
C ARG A 244 -19.90 -3.34 23.89
N GLN A 245 -20.12 -4.16 24.92
CA GLN A 245 -19.75 -3.80 26.30
C GLN A 245 -18.24 -3.63 26.45
N PHE A 246 -17.45 -4.55 25.88
CA PHE A 246 -15.99 -4.44 25.88
C PHE A 246 -15.52 -3.17 25.17
N LEU A 247 -16.15 -2.81 24.04
CA LEU A 247 -15.86 -1.56 23.34
C LEU A 247 -16.12 -0.33 24.23
N GLU A 248 -17.22 -0.33 24.99
CA GLU A 248 -17.53 0.73 25.96
C GLU A 248 -16.41 0.88 27.01
N GLU A 249 -15.96 -0.24 27.59
CA GLU A 249 -14.88 -0.25 28.59
C GLU A 249 -13.55 0.27 28.03
N VAL A 250 -13.23 -0.09 26.79
CA VAL A 250 -12.03 0.40 26.10
C VAL A 250 -12.10 1.91 25.86
N ILE A 251 -13.20 2.40 25.29
CA ILE A 251 -13.38 3.84 25.01
C ILE A 251 -13.39 4.66 26.31
N GLN A 252 -13.92 4.11 27.40
CA GLN A 252 -13.89 4.74 28.72
C GLN A 252 -12.45 5.05 29.18
N GLN A 253 -11.51 4.13 28.91
CA GLN A 253 -10.10 4.28 29.29
C GLN A 253 -9.28 5.14 28.31
N MET A 254 -9.75 5.31 27.06
CA MET A 254 -9.08 6.11 26.05
C MET A 254 -9.19 7.62 26.33
N ASP A 255 -8.17 8.39 25.96
CA ASP A 255 -8.17 9.86 26.04
C ASP A 255 -8.87 10.50 24.82
N VAL A 256 -10.16 10.17 24.65
CA VAL A 256 -11.00 10.63 23.54
C VAL A 256 -11.31 12.12 23.68
N GLY A 257 -11.11 12.87 22.60
CA GLY A 257 -11.36 14.31 22.57
C GLY A 257 -11.04 14.93 21.21
N GLN A 258 -11.62 16.10 20.95
CA GLN A 258 -11.51 16.81 19.66
C GLN A 258 -10.06 17.10 19.21
N ASP A 259 -9.12 17.24 20.15
CA ASP A 259 -7.69 17.49 19.87
C ASP A 259 -6.77 16.34 20.31
N ARG A 260 -7.35 15.15 20.58
CA ARG A 260 -6.65 13.99 21.16
C ARG A 260 -6.92 12.70 20.37
N ILE A 261 -7.72 11.78 20.89
CA ILE A 261 -8.08 10.55 20.19
C ILE A 261 -9.46 10.71 19.56
N HIS A 262 -9.56 10.46 18.24
CA HIS A 262 -10.82 10.37 17.51
C HIS A 262 -11.21 8.90 17.33
N VAL A 263 -12.51 8.63 17.37
CA VAL A 263 -13.06 7.28 17.30
C VAL A 263 -14.13 7.21 16.20
N THR A 264 -14.09 6.13 15.41
CA THR A 264 -15.21 5.69 14.58
C THR A 264 -15.58 4.26 14.94
N VAL A 265 -16.87 3.93 14.82
CA VAL A 265 -17.39 2.59 15.08
C VAL A 265 -18.13 2.10 13.84
N LEU A 266 -17.71 0.94 13.34
CA LEU A 266 -18.29 0.25 12.20
C LEU A 266 -18.84 -1.09 12.67
N GLN A 267 -19.99 -1.50 12.13
CA GLN A 267 -20.53 -2.84 12.31
C GLN A 267 -20.60 -3.56 10.96
N TYR A 268 -20.18 -4.83 10.90
CA TYR A 268 -20.28 -5.63 9.68
C TYR A 268 -21.06 -6.93 9.88
N SER A 269 -21.91 -7.25 8.91
CA SER A 269 -22.48 -8.58 8.67
C SER A 269 -22.43 -8.86 7.15
N ASN A 270 -23.57 -9.10 6.50
CA ASN A 270 -23.70 -9.11 5.04
C ASN A 270 -23.58 -7.71 4.42
N VAL A 271 -23.73 -6.66 5.24
CA VAL A 271 -23.50 -5.26 4.89
C VAL A 271 -22.61 -4.60 5.95
N VAL A 272 -21.95 -3.49 5.60
CA VAL A 272 -21.20 -2.66 6.56
C VAL A 272 -22.03 -1.43 6.89
N ARG A 273 -22.24 -1.17 8.18
CA ARG A 273 -22.93 0.01 8.70
C ARG A 273 -21.95 0.87 9.49
N VAL A 274 -21.95 2.18 9.22
CA VAL A 274 -21.26 3.15 10.05
C VAL A 274 -22.19 3.45 11.22
N GLU A 275 -21.81 3.03 12.42
CA GLU A 275 -22.56 3.34 13.64
C GLU A 275 -22.16 4.74 14.13
N TYR A 276 -20.85 5.02 14.21
CA TYR A 276 -20.35 6.33 14.63
C TYR A 276 -19.22 6.83 13.74
N SER A 277 -19.34 8.03 13.15
CA SER A 277 -18.37 8.58 12.19
C SER A 277 -17.33 9.52 12.82
N PHE A 278 -16.11 9.55 12.25
CA PHE A 278 -15.10 10.57 12.59
C PHE A 278 -15.56 12.01 12.38
N SER A 279 -16.57 12.23 11.52
CA SER A 279 -17.13 13.56 11.28
C SER A 279 -18.07 14.05 12.38
N GLU A 280 -18.45 13.18 13.32
CA GLU A 280 -19.30 13.53 14.46
C GLU A 280 -18.48 14.12 15.63
N ALA A 281 -19.17 14.68 16.63
CA ALA A 281 -18.54 15.35 17.76
C ALA A 281 -17.69 14.38 18.59
N GLN A 282 -16.37 14.55 18.61
CA GLN A 282 -15.43 13.63 19.27
C GLN A 282 -15.37 13.85 20.79
N SER A 283 -16.54 13.83 21.45
CA SER A 283 -16.64 13.82 22.91
C SER A 283 -16.83 12.38 23.40
N LYS A 284 -16.11 12.02 24.47
CA LYS A 284 -16.20 10.70 25.07
C LYS A 284 -17.63 10.33 25.42
N ASP A 285 -18.37 11.25 26.03
CA ASP A 285 -19.75 11.00 26.48
C ASP A 285 -20.71 10.74 25.30
N ALA A 286 -20.61 11.51 24.21
CA ALA A 286 -21.46 11.30 23.03
C ALA A 286 -21.17 9.96 22.36
N ILE A 287 -19.89 9.59 22.23
CA ILE A 287 -19.48 8.32 21.65
C ILE A 287 -19.99 7.16 22.51
N LEU A 288 -19.80 7.20 23.83
CA LEU A 288 -20.26 6.15 24.73
C LEU A 288 -21.79 6.02 24.73
N GLN A 289 -22.52 7.14 24.67
CA GLN A 289 -23.97 7.10 24.52
C GLN A 289 -24.38 6.37 23.23
N HIS A 290 -23.75 6.70 22.10
CA HIS A 290 -24.05 6.05 20.84
C HIS A 290 -23.70 4.56 20.84
N VAL A 291 -22.54 4.18 21.40
CA VAL A 291 -22.13 2.77 21.52
C VAL A 291 -23.14 1.93 22.30
N ARG A 292 -23.76 2.49 23.34
CA ARG A 292 -24.83 1.83 24.11
C ARG A 292 -26.15 1.68 23.35
N GLU A 293 -26.31 2.35 22.22
CA GLU A 293 -27.53 2.30 21.40
C GLU A 293 -27.36 1.42 20.15
N ILE A 294 -26.13 0.99 19.83
CA ILE A 294 -25.85 0.12 18.69
C ILE A 294 -26.64 -1.19 18.81
N GLN A 295 -27.36 -1.51 17.73
CA GLN A 295 -28.21 -2.70 17.63
C GLN A 295 -27.50 -3.82 16.87
N TYR A 296 -27.74 -5.06 17.29
CA TYR A 296 -27.32 -6.23 16.55
C TYR A 296 -28.02 -6.30 15.18
N LEU A 297 -27.27 -6.62 14.11
CA LEU A 297 -27.79 -6.61 12.74
C LEU A 297 -28.37 -7.96 12.30
N GLY A 298 -27.66 -9.07 12.57
CA GLY A 298 -27.90 -10.35 11.91
C GLY A 298 -27.19 -10.45 10.57
#